data_AF-A0A1S0UHK2-F1
#
_entry.id   AF-A0A1S0UHK2-F1
#
_cell.length_a   1.000
_cell.length_b   1.000
_cell.length_c   1.000
_cell.angle_alpha   90.00
_cell.angle_beta   90.00
_cell.angle_gamma   90.00
#
_symmetry.space_group_name_H-M   'P 1'
#
loop_
_entity.id
_entity.type
_entity.pdbx_description
1 polymer ?
#
loop_
_entity_poly.entity_id
_entity_poly.type
_entity_poly.pdbx_seq_one_letter_code
_entity_poly.pdbx_strand_id
1 'polypeptide(L)'
;MSDSWGHDQVGSQCQMPQTTHRALHTPFALFGLGRSPNFVDYVHIGSPRMPLTGGLYYGNQHYYLKQIVPNSRLIVVPPKGDGIHWQSRLYLTPSQLIKQSLMVLISVCMILLLVVVFLHYRERRADKHERQAQSHRFHFDAM
;
A
#
# COMPACT_ATOMS: atom_id res chain seq x y z
N MET A 1 17.70 3.84 5.37
CA MET A 1 17.03 4.89 4.59
C MET A 1 18.10 5.89 4.23
N SER A 2 18.31 6.15 2.96
CA SER A 2 19.26 7.19 2.55
C SER A 2 18.58 8.57 2.59
N ASP A 3 19.33 9.59 3.01
CA ASP A 3 18.90 10.98 3.02
C ASP A 3 18.89 11.57 1.60
N SER A 4 18.43 12.83 1.46
CA SER A 4 18.41 13.52 0.17
C SER A 4 19.80 13.75 -0.45
N TRP A 5 20.87 13.51 0.32
CA TRP A 5 22.27 13.64 -0.09
C TRP A 5 22.93 12.27 -0.32
N GLY A 6 22.19 11.17 -0.15
CA GLY A 6 22.66 9.79 -0.35
C GLY A 6 23.30 9.14 0.88
N HIS A 7 23.27 9.76 2.06
CA HIS A 7 23.83 9.17 3.29
C HIS A 7 22.82 8.29 4.02
N ASP A 8 23.27 7.16 4.55
CA ASP A 8 22.41 6.27 5.32
C ASP A 8 22.04 6.85 6.69
N GLN A 9 20.74 6.89 6.96
CA GLN A 9 20.14 7.25 8.23
C GLN A 9 19.65 6.00 8.96
N VAL A 10 20.05 5.92 10.22
CA VAL A 10 19.69 4.84 11.14
C VAL A 10 19.09 5.44 12.41
N GLY A 11 18.01 4.84 12.88
CA GLY A 11 17.34 5.20 14.12
C GLY A 11 16.96 3.93 14.87
N SER A 12 17.06 3.97 16.18
CA SER A 12 16.72 2.85 17.06
C SER A 12 15.74 3.32 18.12
N GLN A 13 14.74 2.49 18.42
CA GLN A 13 13.76 2.75 19.45
C GLN A 13 13.35 1.43 20.11
N CYS A 14 13.09 1.46 21.41
CA CYS A 14 12.62 0.31 22.18
C CYS A 14 11.28 0.61 22.86
N GLN A 15 10.53 -0.45 23.15
CA GLN A 15 9.35 -0.34 24.00
C GLN A 15 9.79 -0.21 25.46
N MET A 16 9.36 0.85 26.13
CA MET A 16 9.70 1.09 27.53
C MET A 16 8.69 0.43 28.46
N PRO A 17 9.14 -0.22 29.56
CA PRO A 17 8.25 -0.73 30.57
C PRO A 17 7.57 0.43 31.31
N GLN A 18 6.28 0.30 31.59
CA GLN A 18 5.54 1.26 32.41
C GLN A 18 5.59 0.85 33.88
N THR A 19 6.02 1.76 34.75
CA THR A 19 6.10 1.54 36.21
C THR A 19 4.99 2.26 37.00
N THR A 20 4.13 3.02 36.32
CA THR A 20 3.05 3.81 36.94
C THR A 20 1.79 2.97 37.20
N HIS A 21 1.09 3.22 38.30
CA HIS A 21 -0.23 2.63 38.67
C HIS A 21 -1.42 3.07 37.79
N ARG A 22 -1.19 3.54 36.56
CA ARG A 22 -2.24 3.91 35.60
C ARG A 22 -2.52 2.74 34.65
N ALA A 23 -3.59 2.83 33.88
CA ALA A 23 -3.89 1.88 32.81
C ALA A 23 -2.67 1.71 31.88
N LEU A 24 -2.42 0.48 31.41
CA LEU A 24 -1.29 0.18 30.54
C LEU A 24 -1.47 0.88 29.20
N HIS A 25 -0.44 1.59 28.74
CA HIS A 25 -0.38 2.06 27.36
C HIS A 25 -0.28 0.87 26.39
N THR A 26 -0.83 1.05 25.18
CA THR A 26 -0.69 0.05 24.12
C THR A 26 0.80 -0.11 23.77
N PRO A 27 1.31 -1.34 23.62
CA PRO A 27 2.73 -1.58 23.36
C PRO A 27 3.04 -1.27 21.89
N PHE A 28 3.26 0.00 21.57
CA PHE A 28 3.73 0.44 20.25
C PHE A 28 4.94 1.36 20.39
N ALA A 29 5.79 1.34 19.38
CA ALA A 29 6.93 2.23 19.23
C ALA A 29 6.73 3.03 17.94
N LEU A 30 6.67 4.35 18.04
CA LEU A 30 6.60 5.25 16.88
C LEU A 30 8.02 5.72 16.55
N PHE A 31 8.58 5.17 15.49
CA PHE A 31 9.90 5.53 14.98
C PHE A 31 9.77 6.28 13.65
N GLY A 32 10.72 7.17 13.38
CA GLY A 32 10.82 7.90 12.12
C GLY A 32 12.26 8.32 11.89
N LEU A 33 12.73 8.24 10.64
CA LEU A 33 14.12 8.52 10.27
C LEU A 33 14.33 9.96 9.79
N GLY A 34 13.27 10.74 9.57
CA GLY A 34 13.40 12.13 9.14
C GLY A 34 12.09 12.74 8.65
N ARG A 35 12.20 13.90 7.98
CA ARG A 35 11.08 14.66 7.40
C ARG A 35 10.75 14.26 5.96
N SER A 36 11.58 13.47 5.29
CA SER A 36 11.33 13.02 3.92
C SER A 36 10.37 11.83 3.92
N PRO A 37 9.38 11.79 3.00
CA PRO A 37 8.43 10.69 2.87
C PRO A 37 9.08 9.49 2.13
N ASN A 38 10.24 9.05 2.61
CA ASN A 38 10.99 7.95 2.02
C ASN A 38 10.57 6.61 2.63
N PHE A 39 10.80 5.54 1.88
CA PHE A 39 10.65 4.18 2.37
C PHE A 39 11.79 3.83 3.34
N VAL A 40 11.49 3.00 4.33
CA VAL A 40 12.50 2.45 5.23
C VAL A 40 13.00 1.13 4.63
N ASP A 41 14.28 1.08 4.28
CA ASP A 41 14.88 -0.08 3.62
C ASP A 41 14.84 -1.34 4.48
N TYR A 42 15.26 -1.20 5.74
CA TYR A 42 15.41 -2.30 6.68
C TYR A 42 14.94 -1.88 8.07
N VAL A 43 14.17 -2.75 8.71
CA VAL A 43 13.81 -2.62 10.12
C VAL A 43 14.26 -3.87 10.85
N HIS A 44 15.08 -3.68 11.87
CA HIS A 44 15.57 -4.72 12.75
C HIS A 44 14.73 -4.74 14.02
N ILE A 45 14.09 -5.88 14.29
CA ILE A 45 13.21 -6.07 15.43
C ILE A 45 13.85 -7.11 16.34
N GLY A 46 14.07 -6.72 17.59
CA GLY A 46 14.57 -7.60 18.63
C GLY A 46 13.47 -7.93 19.63
N SER A 47 13.36 -9.19 20.03
CA SER A 47 12.56 -9.59 21.18
C SER A 47 13.39 -10.49 22.11
N PRO A 48 13.35 -10.27 23.44
CA PRO A 48 13.99 -11.19 24.36
C PRO A 48 13.27 -12.53 24.32
N ARG A 49 14.01 -13.63 24.09
CA ARG A 49 13.45 -14.97 24.29
C ARG A 49 13.43 -15.27 25.78
N MET A 50 12.24 -15.37 26.36
CA MET A 50 12.12 -15.94 27.70
C MET A 50 12.03 -17.47 27.55
N PRO A 51 12.99 -18.24 28.09
CA PRO A 51 12.91 -19.68 28.06
C PRO A 51 11.68 -20.14 28.84
N LEU A 52 10.89 -21.03 28.25
CA LEU A 52 9.87 -21.77 29.00
C LEU A 52 10.60 -22.70 29.98
N THR A 53 10.03 -22.87 31.16
CA THR A 53 10.57 -23.59 32.32
C THR A 53 11.44 -24.79 31.94
N GLY A 54 12.77 -24.65 32.09
CA GLY A 54 13.75 -25.74 31.87
C GLY A 54 14.75 -25.54 30.72
N GLY A 55 14.58 -24.55 29.85
CA GLY A 55 15.51 -24.30 28.74
C GLY A 55 16.67 -23.35 29.09
N LEU A 56 17.92 -23.79 28.91
CA LEU A 56 19.16 -23.00 29.10
C LEU A 56 19.52 -22.15 27.87
N TYR A 57 18.54 -21.60 27.16
CA TYR A 57 18.78 -20.81 25.95
C TYR A 57 18.23 -19.39 26.12
N TYR A 58 19.04 -18.55 26.78
CA TYR A 58 18.90 -17.10 26.69
C TYR A 58 19.41 -16.65 25.32
N GLY A 59 18.53 -16.11 24.49
CA GLY A 59 18.91 -15.63 23.17
C GLY A 59 18.04 -14.45 22.75
N ASN A 60 18.66 -13.50 22.06
CA ASN A 60 17.91 -12.42 21.41
C ASN A 60 17.32 -12.96 20.11
N GLN A 61 16.01 -12.88 19.95
CA GLN A 61 15.39 -13.20 18.67
C GLN A 61 15.44 -11.94 17.81
N HIS A 62 16.00 -12.08 16.61
CA HIS A 62 16.10 -10.99 15.65
C HIS A 62 15.22 -11.30 14.44
N TYR A 63 14.50 -10.29 13.98
CA TYR A 63 13.70 -10.35 12.77
C TYR A 63 13.97 -9.12 11.91
N TYR A 64 14.09 -9.31 10.61
CA TYR A 64 14.33 -8.24 9.66
C TYR A 64 13.14 -8.12 8.71
N LEU A 65 12.63 -6.90 8.57
CA LEU A 65 11.66 -6.55 7.55
C LEU A 65 12.29 -5.61 6.54
N LYS A 66 11.94 -5.78 5.27
CA LYS A 66 12.40 -4.91 4.18
C LYS A 66 11.28 -4.00 3.70
N GLN A 67 11.65 -2.83 3.18
CA GLN A 67 10.80 -1.93 2.39
C GLN A 67 9.48 -1.55 3.08
N ILE A 68 9.57 -0.84 4.20
CA ILE A 68 8.39 -0.33 4.90
C ILE A 68 7.99 1.01 4.32
N VAL A 69 6.74 1.09 3.84
CA VAL A 69 6.13 2.31 3.31
C VAL A 69 5.82 3.28 4.47
N PRO A 70 6.01 4.60 4.29
CA PRO A 70 5.59 5.59 5.28
C PRO A 70 4.10 5.47 5.64
N ASN A 71 3.73 5.89 6.85
CA ASN A 71 2.36 5.84 7.38
C ASN A 71 1.74 4.43 7.45
N SER A 72 2.56 3.39 7.42
CA SER A 72 2.15 2.02 7.69
C SER A 72 2.26 1.69 9.19
N ARG A 73 1.40 0.78 9.65
CA ARG A 73 1.44 0.20 10.99
C ARG A 73 1.94 -1.23 10.85
N LEU A 74 3.14 -1.47 11.37
CA LEU A 74 3.71 -2.81 11.44
C LEU A 74 3.37 -3.43 12.79
N ILE A 75 2.74 -4.59 12.78
CA ILE A 75 2.51 -5.42 13.97
C ILE A 75 3.37 -6.66 13.83
N VAL A 76 4.28 -6.86 14.78
CA VAL A 76 5.14 -8.05 14.83
C VAL A 76 4.86 -8.79 16.12
N VAL A 77 4.51 -10.07 15.99
CA VAL A 77 4.27 -10.98 17.11
C VAL A 77 5.47 -11.92 17.20
N PRO A 78 6.26 -11.86 18.28
CA PRO A 78 7.35 -12.80 18.48
C PRO A 78 6.80 -14.22 18.67
N PRO A 79 7.54 -15.27 18.26
CA PRO A 79 7.11 -16.64 18.43
C PRO A 79 6.94 -16.99 19.91
N LYS A 80 5.92 -17.80 20.22
CA LYS A 80 5.68 -18.32 21.58
C LYS A 80 6.49 -19.59 21.80
N GLY A 81 7.24 -19.67 22.91
CA GLY A 81 7.97 -20.87 23.33
C GLY A 81 9.11 -21.25 22.37
N ASP A 82 9.10 -22.50 21.88
CA ASP A 82 10.09 -23.03 20.95
C ASP A 82 9.75 -22.85 19.46
N GLY A 83 8.66 -22.11 19.17
CA GLY A 83 8.34 -21.73 17.81
C GLY A 83 9.44 -20.88 17.17
N ILE A 84 9.69 -21.10 15.87
CA ILE A 84 10.66 -20.32 15.07
C ILE A 84 9.94 -19.25 14.22
N HIS A 85 8.62 -19.32 14.11
CA HIS A 85 7.84 -18.54 13.16
C HIS A 85 7.43 -17.16 13.73
N TRP A 86 8.06 -16.11 13.21
CA TRP A 86 7.62 -14.74 13.42
C TRP A 86 6.37 -14.43 12.60
N GLN A 87 5.37 -13.81 13.22
CA GLN A 87 4.19 -13.34 12.51
C GLN A 87 4.25 -11.81 12.37
N SER A 88 4.43 -11.32 11.15
CA SER A 88 4.37 -9.90 10.83
C SER A 88 3.13 -9.58 10.01
N ARG A 89 2.39 -8.55 10.42
CA ARG A 89 1.27 -7.98 9.67
C ARG A 89 1.53 -6.51 9.41
N LEU A 90 1.58 -6.12 8.14
CA LEU A 90 1.72 -4.73 7.73
C LEU A 90 0.35 -4.18 7.35
N TYR A 91 -0.13 -3.21 8.11
CA TYR A 91 -1.36 -2.50 7.82
C TYR A 91 -1.01 -1.14 7.22
N LEU A 92 -1.40 -0.92 5.97
CA LEU A 92 -1.31 0.40 5.38
C LEU A 92 -2.49 1.23 5.89
N THR A 93 -2.21 2.36 6.52
CA THR A 93 -3.28 3.32 6.84
C THR A 93 -3.64 4.02 5.53
N PRO A 94 -4.83 3.81 4.94
CA PRO A 94 -5.17 4.44 3.67
C PRO A 94 -5.28 5.94 3.89
N SER A 95 -4.22 6.67 3.55
CA SER A 95 -4.19 8.12 3.61
C SER A 95 -5.30 8.71 2.73
N GLN A 96 -5.91 9.81 3.15
CA GLN A 96 -6.95 10.49 2.37
C GLN A 96 -6.45 10.84 0.96
N LEU A 97 -5.16 11.14 0.80
CA LEU A 97 -4.52 11.37 -0.50
C LEU A 97 -4.68 10.18 -1.45
N ILE A 98 -4.45 8.95 -0.98
CA ILE A 98 -4.58 7.75 -1.81
C ILE A 98 -6.02 7.60 -2.29
N LYS A 99 -7.01 7.85 -1.41
CA LYS A 99 -8.43 7.79 -1.77
C LYS A 99 -8.79 8.86 -2.82
N GLN A 100 -8.28 10.08 -2.66
CA GLN A 100 -8.50 11.18 -3.60
C GLN A 100 -7.87 10.87 -4.98
N SER A 101 -6.62 10.40 -5.02
CA SER A 101 -5.96 10.01 -6.27
C SER A 101 -6.72 8.90 -7.00
N LEU A 102 -7.25 7.92 -6.27
CA LEU A 102 -8.01 6.82 -6.84
C LEU A 102 -9.35 7.32 -7.43
N MET A 103 -10.02 8.26 -6.77
CA MET A 103 -11.20 8.93 -7.34
C MET A 103 -10.87 9.71 -8.61
N VAL A 104 -9.76 10.46 -8.63
CA VAL A 104 -9.31 11.20 -9.81
C VAL A 104 -9.01 10.23 -10.97
N LEU A 105 -8.33 9.12 -10.70
CA LEU A 105 -8.03 8.10 -11.71
C LEU A 105 -9.31 7.51 -12.32
N ILE A 106 -10.29 7.14 -11.49
CA ILE A 106 -11.59 6.64 -11.95
C ILE A 106 -12.31 7.69 -12.80
N SER A 107 -12.28 8.96 -12.38
CA SER A 107 -12.90 10.07 -13.12
C SER A 107 -12.28 10.21 -14.51
N VAL A 108 -10.95 10.21 -14.60
CA VAL A 108 -10.23 10.29 -15.89
C VAL A 108 -10.57 9.09 -16.79
N CYS A 109 -10.57 7.87 -16.23
CA CYS A 109 -10.97 6.68 -16.98
C CYS A 109 -12.41 6.78 -17.52
N MET A 110 -13.36 7.26 -16.70
CA MET A 110 -14.75 7.45 -17.12
C MET A 110 -14.88 8.48 -18.24
N ILE A 111 -14.16 9.61 -18.15
CA ILE A 111 -14.18 10.64 -19.20
C ILE A 111 -13.64 10.08 -20.52
N LEU A 112 -12.54 9.33 -20.49
CA LEU A 112 -11.99 8.68 -21.68
C LEU A 112 -12.98 7.71 -22.31
N LEU A 113 -13.65 6.88 -21.49
CA LEU A 113 -14.68 5.96 -21.97
C LEU A 113 -15.86 6.70 -22.61
N LEU A 114 -16.31 7.80 -22.02
CA LEU A 114 -17.39 8.63 -22.58
C LEU A 114 -17.01 9.21 -23.94
N VAL A 115 -15.78 9.74 -24.08
CA VAL A 115 -15.29 10.27 -25.35
C VAL A 115 -15.26 9.18 -26.43
N VAL A 116 -14.75 7.99 -26.10
CA VAL A 116 -14.69 6.85 -27.02
C VAL A 116 -16.10 6.43 -27.45
N VAL A 117 -17.03 6.28 -26.51
CA VAL A 117 -18.43 5.89 -26.81
C VAL A 117 -19.12 6.96 -27.65
N PHE A 118 -18.91 8.24 -27.34
CA PHE A 118 -19.47 9.35 -28.10
C PHE A 118 -18.96 9.38 -29.55
N LEU A 119 -17.65 9.20 -29.75
CA LEU A 119 -17.06 9.11 -31.09
C LEU A 119 -17.64 7.92 -31.85
N HIS A 120 -17.71 6.75 -31.22
CA HIS A 120 -18.25 5.55 -31.84
C HIS A 120 -19.73 5.69 -32.22
N TYR A 121 -20.52 6.40 -31.40
CA TYR A 121 -21.91 6.69 -31.73
C TYR A 121 -22.04 7.65 -32.92
N ARG A 122 -21.17 8.68 -33.01
CA ARG A 122 -21.14 9.61 -34.14
C ARG A 122 -20.78 8.91 -35.44
N GLU A 123 -19.74 8.09 -35.41
CA GLU A 123 -19.30 7.26 -36.55
C GLU A 123 -20.46 6.37 -37.02
N ARG A 124 -21.08 5.65 -36.08
CA ARG A 124 -22.21 4.76 -36.40
C ARG A 124 -23.45 5.49 -36.89
N ARG A 125 -23.59 6.78 -36.60
CA ARG A 125 -24.67 7.63 -37.15
C ARG A 125 -24.35 8.12 -38.56
N ALA A 126 -23.09 8.43 -38.85
CA ALA A 126 -22.64 8.77 -40.20
C ALA A 126 -22.82 7.58 -41.16
N ASP A 127 -22.40 6.38 -40.73
CA ASP A 127 -22.57 5.14 -41.51
C ASP A 127 -24.04 4.83 -41.84
N LYS A 128 -24.97 5.15 -40.93
CA LYS A 128 -26.41 4.94 -41.16
C LYS A 128 -26.94 5.87 -42.26
N HIS A 129 -26.47 7.11 -42.32
CA HIS A 129 -26.86 8.06 -43.37
C HIS A 129 -26.35 7.63 -44.75
N GLU A 130 -25.11 7.12 -44.84
CA GLU A 130 -24.56 6.62 -46.10
C GLU A 130 -25.30 5.38 -46.62
N ARG A 131 -25.68 4.45 -45.72
CA ARG A 131 -26.45 3.25 -46.10
C ARG A 131 -27.85 3.60 -46.62
N GLN A 132 -28.50 4.64 -46.07
CA GLN A 132 -29.80 5.10 -46.57
C GLN A 132 -29.65 5.76 -47.95
N ALA A 133 -28.64 6.60 -48.15
CA ALA A 133 -28.36 7.20 -49.46
C ALA A 133 -28.04 6.17 -50.55
N GLN A 134 -27.30 5.10 -50.22
CA GLN A 134 -27.03 4.02 -51.18
C GLN A 134 -28.29 3.21 -51.50
N SER A 135 -29.13 2.87 -50.51
CA SER A 135 -30.36 2.11 -50.74
C SER A 135 -31.36 2.85 -51.65
N HIS A 136 -31.43 4.19 -51.57
CA HIS A 136 -32.26 5.00 -52.45
C HIS A 136 -31.69 5.09 -53.88
N ARG A 137 -30.37 4.99 -54.04
CA ARG A 137 -29.70 5.02 -55.36
C ARG A 137 -29.88 3.69 -56.13
N PHE A 138 -29.86 2.56 -55.42
CA PHE A 138 -30.11 1.24 -56.03
C PHE A 138 -31.57 1.04 -56.48
N HIS A 139 -32.53 1.73 -55.86
CA HIS A 139 -33.94 1.65 -56.28
C HIS A 139 -34.25 2.43 -57.56
N PHE A 140 -33.40 3.39 -57.94
CA PHE A 140 -33.59 4.26 -59.12
C PHE A 140 -32.86 3.74 -60.38
N ASP A 141 -31.92 2.80 -60.23
CA ASP A 141 -31.12 2.24 -61.34
C ASP A 141 -31.72 0.94 -61.91
N ALA A 142 -32.91 0.55 -61.44
CA ALA A 142 -33.61 -0.70 -61.80
C ALA A 142 -34.95 -0.48 -62.52
N MET A 143 -35.27 0.77 -62.93
CA MET A 143 -36.35 1.13 -63.85
C MET A 143 -35.76 1.83 -65.08
#